data_AF-A0A9W5Q4Z8-F1
#
_entry.id   AF-A0A9W5Q4Z8-F1
#
_cell.length_a   1.000
_cell.length_b   1.000
_cell.length_c   1.000
_cell.angle_alpha   90.00
_cell.angle_beta   90.00
_cell.angle_gamma   90.00
#
_symmetry.space_group_name_H-M   'P 1'
#
loop_
_entity.id
_entity.type
_entity.pdbx_description
1 polymer ?
#
loop_
_entity_poly.entity_id
_entity_poly.type
_entity_poly.pdbx_seq_one_letter_code
_entity_poly.pdbx_strand_id
1 'polypeptide(L)' 'MKVTNLEECQLRFVSFCKAHNLSEGDEWQTWDYMAWVSKKANEFRRLHGLGNWDSIGKLVNGQNRFSDFLQEKERE' A
#
# COMPACT_ATOMS: atom_id res chain seq x y z
N MET A 1 1.21 -12.26 -12.80
CA MET A 1 -0.25 -12.38 -12.62
C MET A 1 -0.91 -11.23 -13.35
N LYS A 2 -2.18 -11.34 -13.73
CA LYS A 2 -2.90 -10.21 -14.34
C LYS A 2 -3.72 -9.48 -13.29
N VAL A 3 -3.90 -8.17 -13.46
CA VAL A 3 -4.88 -7.40 -12.70
C VAL A 3 -6.27 -7.80 -13.18
N THR A 4 -7.15 -8.19 -12.27
CA THR A 4 -8.51 -8.63 -12.56
C THR A 4 -9.47 -8.02 -11.54
N ASN A 5 -10.60 -7.48 -12.00
CA ASN A 5 -11.64 -6.86 -11.17
C ASN A 5 -11.05 -5.80 -10.23
N LEU A 6 -10.39 -4.79 -10.79
CA LEU A 6 -9.64 -3.81 -9.99
C LEU A 6 -10.54 -3.06 -9.00
N GLU A 7 -11.81 -2.82 -9.37
CA GLU A 7 -12.80 -2.15 -8.53
C GLU A 7 -13.21 -2.97 -7.29
N GLU A 8 -13.12 -4.30 -7.34
CA GLU A 8 -13.47 -5.21 -6.25
C GLU A 8 -12.25 -5.61 -5.39
N CYS A 9 -11.05 -5.20 -5.81
CA CYS A 9 -9.82 -5.55 -5.12
C CYS A 9 -9.67 -4.87 -3.76
N GLN A 10 -8.82 -5.45 -2.91
CA GLN A 10 -8.43 -4.81 -1.65
C GLN A 10 -7.78 -3.44 -1.90
N LEU A 11 -8.15 -2.45 -1.09
CA LEU A 11 -7.71 -1.04 -1.24
C LEU A 11 -6.19 -0.86 -1.36
N ARG A 12 -5.40 -1.69 -0.66
CA ARG A 12 -3.93 -1.62 -0.73
C ARG A 12 -3.40 -2.08 -2.09
N PHE A 13 -4.02 -3.10 -2.67
CA PHE A 13 -3.68 -3.56 -4.01
C PHE A 13 -4.10 -2.53 -5.06
N VAL A 14 -5.29 -1.93 -4.91
CA VAL A 14 -5.72 -0.82 -5.78
C VAL A 14 -4.72 0.35 -5.74
N SER A 15 -4.24 0.70 -4.55
CA SER A 15 -3.22 1.76 -4.39
C SER A 15 -1.88 1.38 -5.05
N PHE A 16 -1.48 0.10 -4.96
CA PHE A 16 -0.31 -0.39 -5.69
C PHE A 16 -0.49 -0.29 -7.20
N CYS A 17 -1.63 -0.72 -7.74
CA CYS A 17 -1.90 -0.62 -9.17
C CYS A 17 -1.82 0.82 -9.66
N LYS A 18 -2.41 1.77 -8.93
CA LYS A 18 -2.32 3.20 -9.26
C LYS A 18 -0.89 3.72 -9.24
N ALA A 19 -0.13 3.46 -8.17
CA ALA A 19 1.26 3.90 -8.04
C ALA A 19 2.19 3.36 -9.15
N HIS A 20 1.80 2.25 -9.79
CA HIS A 20 2.54 1.61 -10.87
C HIS A 20 1.89 1.77 -12.26
N ASN A 21 0.85 2.61 -12.38
CA ASN A 21 0.07 2.82 -13.61
C ASN A 21 -0.47 1.52 -14.23
N LEU A 22 -0.86 0.57 -13.40
CA LEU A 22 -1.42 -0.71 -13.82
C LEU A 22 -2.95 -0.60 -13.96
N SER A 23 -3.45 -1.07 -15.09
CA SER A 23 -4.86 -1.20 -15.46
C SER A 23 -5.29 -2.66 -15.48
N GLU A 24 -6.59 -2.92 -15.66
CA GLU A 24 -7.08 -4.28 -15.83
C GLU A 24 -6.42 -4.98 -17.03
N GLY A 25 -6.06 -6.25 -16.84
CA GLY A 25 -5.33 -7.04 -17.83
C GLY A 25 -3.81 -6.88 -17.79
N ASP A 26 -3.29 -5.83 -17.15
CA ASP A 26 -1.84 -5.62 -17.02
C ASP A 26 -1.20 -6.66 -16.12
N GLU A 27 0.08 -6.93 -16.37
CA GLU A 27 0.86 -7.87 -15.59
C GLU A 27 1.45 -7.22 -14.33
N TRP A 28 1.37 -7.94 -13.23
CA TRP A 28 1.99 -7.60 -11.96
C TRP A 28 2.65 -8.82 -11.33
N GLN A 29 3.65 -8.58 -10.48
CA GLN A 29 4.33 -9.63 -9.73
C GLN A 29 4.07 -9.50 -8.23
N THR A 30 3.88 -10.63 -7.56
CA THR A 30 3.69 -10.67 -6.09
C THR A 30 4.85 -10.00 -5.37
N TRP A 31 6.08 -10.19 -5.87
CA TRP A 31 7.28 -9.65 -5.24
C TRP A 31 7.30 -8.12 -5.27
N ASP A 32 6.92 -7.51 -6.40
CA ASP A 32 6.85 -6.06 -6.55
C ASP A 32 5.82 -5.45 -5.60
N TYR A 33 4.65 -6.08 -5.50
CA TYR A 33 3.62 -5.68 -4.54
C TYR A 33 4.14 -5.74 -3.10
N MET A 34 4.74 -6.86 -2.69
CA MET A 34 5.25 -7.06 -1.33
C MET A 34 6.39 -6.08 -0.99
N ALA A 35 7.29 -5.83 -1.94
CA ALA A 35 8.37 -4.86 -1.79
C ALA A 35 7.82 -3.43 -1.65
N TRP A 36 6.84 -3.05 -2.48
CA TRP A 36 6.20 -1.75 -2.42
C TRP A 36 5.46 -1.54 -1.10
N VAL A 37 4.63 -2.49 -0.66
CA VAL A 37 3.91 -2.40 0.62
C VAL A 37 4.90 -2.29 1.78
N SER A 38 5.99 -3.06 1.76
CA SER A 38 7.03 -3.01 2.80
C SER A 38 7.72 -1.66 2.86
N LYS A 39 8.06 -1.07 1.71
CA LYS A 39 8.63 0.27 1.61
C LYS A 39 7.66 1.32 2.18
N LYS A 40 6.40 1.28 1.77
CA LYS A 40 5.36 2.20 2.25
C LYS A 40 5.09 2.06 3.75
N ALA A 41 5.09 0.83 4.28
CA ALA A 41 4.95 0.59 5.71
C ALA A 41 6.10 1.21 6.51
N ASN A 42 7.33 1.15 5.99
CA ASN A 42 8.48 1.82 6.62
C ASN A 42 8.40 3.34 6.55
N GLU A 43 7.93 3.91 5.42
CA GLU A 43 7.65 5.35 5.31
C GLU A 43 6.62 5.79 6.35
N PHE A 44 5.51 5.08 6.45
CA PHE A 44 4.45 5.33 7.42
C PHE A 44 4.95 5.24 8.88
N ARG A 45 5.74 4.21 9.21
CA ARG A 45 6.35 4.06 10.54
C ARG A 45 7.20 5.27 10.90
N ARG A 46 8.08 5.71 9.99
CA ARG A 46 8.94 6.88 10.21
C ARG A 46 8.13 8.15 10.46
N LEU A 47 7.06 8.37 9.70
CA LEU A 47 6.17 9.53 9.87
C LEU A 47 5.46 9.55 11.23
N HIS A 48 5.27 8.40 11.85
CA HIS A 48 4.62 8.26 13.15
C HIS A 48 5.58 7.95 14.31
N GLY A 49 6.89 8.12 14.10
CA GLY A 49 7.89 7.90 15.15
C GLY A 49 8.04 6.44 15.59
N LEU A 50 7.62 5.49 14.75
CA LEU A 50 7.77 4.07 14.98
C LEU A 50 9.11 3.55 14.40
N GLY A 51 9.72 2.59 15.08
CA GLY A 51 10.89 1.86 14.56
C GLY A 51 10.50 0.92 13.40
N ASN A 52 11.46 0.53 12.56
CA ASN A 52 11.18 -0.26 11.33
C ASN A 52 10.44 -1.59 11.58
N TRP A 53 10.58 -2.18 12.77
CA TRP A 53 9.97 -3.44 13.17
C TRP A 53 8.73 -3.27 14.06
N ASP A 54 8.38 -2.03 14.39
CA ASP A 54 7.19 -1.78 15.17
C ASP A 54 5.94 -2.17 14.39
N SER A 55 5.01 -2.82 15.09
CA SER A 55 3.69 -3.09 14.55
C SER A 55 2.98 -1.76 14.29
N ILE A 56 2.44 -1.61 13.08
CA ILE A 56 1.54 -0.51 12.73
C ILE A 56 0.33 -0.47 13.68
N GLY A 57 -0.08 -1.64 14.21
CA GLY A 57 -1.16 -1.75 15.19
C GLY A 57 -0.87 -1.10 16.55
N LYS A 58 0.36 -0.64 16.81
CA LYS A 58 0.67 0.19 17.98
C LYS A 58 -0.03 1.56 17.94
N LEU A 59 -0.37 2.04 16.75
CA LEU A 59 -1.16 3.26 16.60
C LEU A 59 -2.65 2.94 16.71
N VAL A 60 -3.40 3.81 17.37
CA VAL A 60 -4.87 3.79 17.32
C VAL A 60 -5.31 3.82 15.85
N ASN A 61 -6.09 2.81 15.45
CA ASN A 61 -6.53 2.58 14.07
C ASN A 61 -5.40 2.50 13.03
N GLY A 62 -4.21 2.05 13.43
CA GLY A 62 -3.01 2.11 12.58
C GLY A 62 -3.14 1.42 11.22
N GLN A 63 -3.85 0.29 11.12
CA GLN A 63 -4.05 -0.39 9.84
C GLN A 63 -4.95 0.40 8.87
N ASN A 64 -5.94 1.12 9.39
CA ASN A 64 -6.80 2.00 8.59
C ASN A 64 -6.00 3.23 8.15
N ARG A 65 -5.32 3.87 9.10
CA ARG A 65 -4.45 5.02 8.82
C ARG A 65 -3.34 4.71 7.81
N PHE A 66 -2.81 3.48 7.83
CA PHE A 66 -1.86 3.05 6.81
C PHE A 66 -2.54 2.88 5.45
N SER A 67 -3.73 2.30 5.38
CA SER A 67 -4.50 2.22 4.14
C SER A 67 -4.84 3.62 3.59
N ASP A 68 -5.21 4.57 4.44
CA ASP A 68 -5.46 5.96 4.07
C ASP A 68 -4.18 6.64 3.55
N PHE A 69 -3.05 6.44 4.22
CA PHE A 69 -1.73 6.93 3.78
C PHE A 69 -1.35 6.44 2.38
N LEU A 70 -1.69 5.19 2.03
CA LEU A 70 -1.45 4.66 0.69
C LEU A 70 -2.32 5.35 -0.38
N GLN A 71 -3.45 5.93 0.00
CA GLN A 71 -4.36 6.65 -0.90
C GLN A 71 -4.07 8.16 -0.97
N GLU A 72 -3.62 8.79 0.13
CA GLU A 72 -3.43 10.24 0.25
C GLU A 72 -2.14 10.77 -0.39
N LYS A 73 -1.07 9.94 -0.45
CA LYS A 73 0.23 10.31 -1.03
C LYS A 73 0.22 10.54 -2.55
N GLU A 74 -0.95 10.50 -3.19
CA GLU A 74 -1.15 10.66 -4.64
C GLU A 74 -1.96 11.93 -5.00
N ARG A 75 -2.13 12.88 -4.07
CA ARG A 75 -2.76 14.20 -4.31
C ARG A 75 -1.80 15.38 -4.46
N GLU A 76 -0.49 15.14 -4.47
CA GLU A 76 0.57 16.14 -4.68
C GLU A 76 1.24 15.97 -6.05
#